data_AF-A0A839LQB2-F1
#
_entry.id   AF-A0A839LQB2-F1
#
_cell.length_a   1.000
_cell.length_b   1.000
_cell.length_c   1.000
_cell.angle_alpha   90.00
_cell.angle_beta   90.00
_cell.angle_gamma   90.00
#
_symmetry.space_group_name_H-M   'P 1'
#
loop_
_entity.id
_entity.type
_entity.pdbx_description
1 polymer ?
#
loop_
_entity_poly.entity_id
_entity_poly.type
_entity_poly.pdbx_seq_one_letter_code
_entity_poly.pdbx_strand_id
1 'polypeptide(L)'
;GTVLFGRMQAGAGADRALGLYINTLPLRVKLQGPVLGAVKQVQQDLAGLLRHEHAPLALAQRCSGLESGVPLVTALLNYRHGLAQSAQDGATAREQEQALAGMTLLGGSEERTNYPFTLSVDDLGDAGLALSAQVSTPAQAPRVCALMQQALQGLVLALQSAPD
;
A
#
# COMPACT_ATOMS: atom_id res chain seq x y z
N GLY A 1 8.21 3.75 1.62
CA GLY A 1 8.27 2.38 1.07
C GLY A 1 6.91 2.05 0.49
N THR A 2 6.88 1.10 -0.44
CA THR A 2 5.63 0.58 -1.03
C THR A 2 5.55 -0.92 -0.85
N VAL A 3 4.32 -1.43 -0.79
CA VAL A 3 4.01 -2.83 -0.60
C VAL A 3 3.75 -3.48 -1.95
N LEU A 4 4.41 -4.60 -2.23
CA LEU A 4 4.25 -5.38 -3.46
C LEU A 4 3.78 -6.79 -3.13
N PHE A 5 2.93 -7.34 -3.99
CA PHE A 5 2.34 -8.67 -3.82
C PHE A 5 3.33 -9.83 -3.99
N GLY A 6 4.57 -9.57 -4.45
CA GLY A 6 5.65 -10.56 -4.59
C GLY A 6 5.33 -11.77 -5.49
N ARG A 7 4.27 -11.66 -6.31
CA ARG A 7 3.65 -12.76 -7.05
C ARG A 7 3.51 -12.50 -8.55
N MET A 8 4.03 -11.39 -9.08
CA MET A 8 3.81 -11.05 -10.49
C MET A 8 4.49 -12.03 -11.47
N GLN A 9 5.52 -12.77 -11.01
CA GLN A 9 6.17 -13.84 -11.79
C GLN A 9 6.01 -15.25 -11.21
N ALA A 10 5.21 -15.43 -10.16
CA ALA A 10 4.97 -16.76 -9.65
C ALA A 10 3.99 -17.44 -10.62
N GLY A 11 4.52 -18.30 -11.51
CA GLY A 11 3.79 -18.92 -12.62
C GLY A 11 2.51 -19.67 -12.20
N ALA A 12 1.82 -20.27 -13.18
CA ALA A 12 0.55 -20.99 -12.94
C ALA A 12 0.67 -21.98 -11.76
N GLY A 13 0.00 -21.70 -10.64
CA GLY A 13 0.08 -22.47 -9.40
C GLY A 13 0.54 -21.71 -8.15
N ALA A 14 1.00 -20.46 -8.27
CA ALA A 14 1.34 -19.59 -7.12
C ALA A 14 0.16 -19.22 -6.23
N ASP A 15 -1.04 -19.34 -6.77
CA ASP A 15 -2.37 -19.29 -6.15
C ASP A 15 -2.63 -20.40 -5.13
N ARG A 16 -1.77 -21.43 -5.07
CA ARG A 16 -1.92 -22.58 -4.16
C ARG A 16 -0.89 -22.64 -3.03
N ALA A 17 0.03 -21.67 -2.94
CA ALA A 17 1.00 -21.61 -1.84
C ALA A 17 0.44 -20.81 -0.66
N LEU A 18 0.21 -21.48 0.48
CA LEU A 18 -0.15 -20.84 1.74
C LEU A 18 1.09 -20.11 2.31
N GLY A 19 1.10 -18.77 2.21
CA GLY A 19 2.15 -17.90 2.76
C GLY A 19 1.99 -16.44 2.36
N LEU A 20 2.35 -15.51 3.24
CA LEU A 20 2.25 -14.07 2.99
C LEU A 20 3.45 -13.60 2.13
N TYR A 21 3.32 -13.65 0.80
CA TYR A 21 4.37 -13.22 -0.15
C TYR A 21 4.43 -11.69 -0.32
N ILE A 22 4.27 -10.94 0.77
CA ILE A 22 4.30 -9.48 0.72
C ILE A 22 5.75 -9.01 0.89
N ASN A 23 6.22 -8.18 -0.04
CA ASN A 23 7.53 -7.52 0.06
C ASN A 23 7.38 -6.01 0.13
N THR A 24 8.26 -5.37 0.89
CA THR A 24 8.34 -3.91 1.00
C THR A 24 9.59 -3.44 0.30
N LEU A 25 9.44 -2.59 -0.72
CA LEU A 25 10.57 -1.96 -1.41
C LEU A 25 10.62 -0.46 -1.14
N PRO A 26 11.83 0.12 -1.04
CA PRO A 26 12.00 1.55 -0.93
C PRO A 26 11.64 2.22 -2.26
N LEU A 27 10.73 3.19 -2.21
CA LEU A 27 10.44 4.11 -3.31
C LEU A 27 10.84 5.51 -2.84
N ARG A 28 11.64 6.21 -3.65
CA ARG A 28 12.04 7.60 -3.40
C ARG A 28 11.37 8.50 -4.42
N VAL A 29 10.44 9.34 -3.96
CA VAL A 29 9.76 10.31 -4.81
C VAL A 29 10.40 11.68 -4.60
N LYS A 30 10.79 12.36 -5.69
CA LYS A 30 11.22 13.75 -5.65
C LYS A 30 10.04 14.63 -6.08
N LEU A 31 9.62 15.55 -5.22
CA LEU A 31 8.52 16.48 -5.49
C LEU A 31 9.07 17.75 -6.16
N GLN A 32 9.47 17.63 -7.43
CA GLN A 32 10.06 18.73 -8.20
C GLN A 32 9.51 18.74 -9.62
N GLY A 33 9.35 19.93 -10.19
CA GLY A 33 8.89 20.12 -11.55
C GLY A 33 7.37 19.95 -11.74
N PRO A 34 6.93 19.84 -13.00
CA PRO A 34 5.53 19.73 -13.37
C PRO A 34 4.83 18.49 -12.81
N VAL A 35 3.53 18.61 -12.52
CA VAL A 35 2.75 17.53 -11.92
C VAL A 35 2.71 16.29 -12.82
N LEU A 36 2.51 16.47 -14.13
CA LEU A 36 2.51 15.35 -15.08
C LEU A 36 3.86 14.63 -15.13
N GLY A 37 4.95 15.40 -15.11
CA GLY A 37 6.31 14.86 -15.08
C GLY A 37 6.56 14.05 -13.82
N ALA A 38 6.17 14.56 -12.67
CA ALA A 38 6.31 13.88 -11.38
C ALA A 38 5.52 12.55 -11.34
N VAL A 39 4.26 12.55 -11.81
CA VAL A 39 3.43 11.33 -11.84
C VAL A 39 4.04 10.28 -12.78
N LYS A 40 4.49 10.68 -13.98
CA LYS A 40 5.16 9.78 -14.93
C LYS A 40 6.45 9.21 -14.35
N GLN A 41 7.25 10.02 -13.64
CA GLN A 41 8.46 9.54 -12.99
C GLN A 41 8.15 8.49 -11.91
N VAL A 42 7.14 8.75 -11.06
CA VAL A 42 6.71 7.78 -10.05
C VAL A 42 6.23 6.47 -10.68
N GLN A 43 5.48 6.54 -11.78
CA GLN A 43 5.07 5.35 -12.54
C GLN A 43 6.27 4.55 -13.04
N GLN A 44 7.27 5.22 -13.62
CA GLN A 44 8.49 4.58 -14.11
C GLN A 44 9.30 3.94 -12.98
N ASP A 45 9.43 4.63 -11.85
CA ASP A 45 10.14 4.13 -10.67
C ASP A 45 9.44 2.90 -10.09
N LEU A 46 8.11 2.93 -9.96
CA LEU A 46 7.30 1.78 -9.52
C LEU A 46 7.42 0.59 -10.48
N ALA A 47 7.35 0.82 -11.80
CA ALA A 47 7.57 -0.24 -12.78
C ALA A 47 9.00 -0.79 -12.72
N GLY A 48 9.98 0.05 -12.41
CA GLY A 48 11.35 -0.35 -12.14
C GLY A 48 11.48 -1.29 -10.94
N LEU A 49 10.75 -1.01 -9.85
CA LEU A 49 10.74 -1.82 -8.64
C LEU A 49 10.16 -3.22 -8.86
N LEU A 50 9.23 -3.41 -9.81
CA LEU A 50 8.66 -4.73 -10.11
C LEU A 50 9.74 -5.74 -10.52
N ARG A 51 10.79 -5.30 -11.22
CA ARG A 51 11.95 -6.18 -11.57
C ARG A 51 12.73 -6.66 -10.34
N HIS A 52 12.49 -6.06 -9.19
CA HIS A 52 13.16 -6.35 -7.92
C HIS A 52 12.17 -6.85 -6.86
N GLU A 53 10.96 -7.29 -7.24
CA GLU A 53 9.92 -7.71 -6.28
C GLU A 53 10.36 -8.85 -5.35
N HIS A 54 11.35 -9.66 -5.76
CA HIS A 54 11.94 -10.75 -4.97
C HIS A 54 13.10 -10.31 -4.06
N ALA A 55 13.62 -9.09 -4.21
CA ALA A 55 14.74 -8.62 -3.41
C ALA A 55 14.26 -8.29 -1.98
N PRO A 56 14.75 -8.96 -0.94
CA PRO A 56 14.28 -8.70 0.43
C PRO A 56 14.68 -7.29 0.87
N LEU A 57 13.84 -6.62 1.65
CA LEU A 57 14.14 -5.29 2.21
C LEU A 57 15.49 -5.24 2.93
N ALA A 58 15.88 -6.32 3.60
CA ALA A 58 17.19 -6.43 4.27
C ALA A 58 18.37 -6.29 3.29
N LEU A 59 18.24 -6.75 2.04
CA LEU A 59 19.26 -6.53 1.00
C LEU A 59 19.31 -5.05 0.62
N ALA A 60 18.16 -4.43 0.36
CA ALA A 60 18.10 -3.00 0.05
C ALA A 60 18.68 -2.14 1.18
N GLN A 61 18.41 -2.51 2.45
CA GLN A 61 18.96 -1.87 3.63
C GLN A 61 20.50 -1.93 3.66
N ARG A 62 21.10 -3.10 3.39
CA ARG A 62 22.57 -3.24 3.34
C ARG A 62 23.20 -2.44 2.19
N CYS A 63 22.51 -2.33 1.07
CA CYS A 63 22.99 -1.58 -0.09
C CYS A 63 22.73 -0.07 0.00
N SER A 64 22.01 0.40 1.02
CA SER A 64 21.57 1.80 1.11
C SER A 64 22.68 2.81 1.41
N GLY A 65 23.82 2.34 1.94
CA GLY A 65 24.89 3.20 2.46
C GLY A 65 24.54 3.95 3.75
N LEU A 66 23.38 3.66 4.36
CA LEU A 66 23.00 4.20 5.66
C LEU A 66 23.79 3.53 6.79
N GLU A 67 23.98 4.26 7.88
CA GLU A 67 24.55 3.72 9.11
C GLU A 67 23.69 2.58 9.67
N SER A 68 24.36 1.65 10.35
CA SER A 68 23.68 0.52 10.99
C SER A 68 22.63 1.00 11.99
N GLY A 69 21.41 0.46 11.89
CA GLY A 69 20.29 0.82 12.76
C GLY A 69 19.40 1.94 12.24
N VAL A 70 19.80 2.67 11.19
CA VAL A 70 18.93 3.67 10.56
C VAL A 70 17.94 2.97 9.63
N PRO A 71 16.60 3.05 9.84
CA PRO A 71 15.64 2.40 8.96
C PRO A 71 15.62 3.07 7.58
N LEU A 72 15.74 2.29 6.51
CA LEU A 72 15.62 2.78 5.14
C LEU A 72 14.19 3.24 4.82
N VAL A 73 13.20 2.67 5.51
CA VAL A 73 11.79 2.96 5.34
C VAL A 73 11.15 3.17 6.71
N THR A 74 10.57 4.36 6.92
CA THR A 74 9.79 4.71 8.13
C THR A 74 8.32 4.95 7.83
N ALA A 75 7.96 5.12 6.56
CA ALA A 75 6.60 5.34 6.10
C ALA A 75 6.24 4.34 5.00
N LEU A 76 5.07 3.70 5.11
CA LEU A 76 4.51 2.84 4.08
C LEU A 76 3.29 3.47 3.41
N LEU A 77 3.22 3.29 2.09
CA LEU A 77 2.01 3.45 1.31
C LEU A 77 1.61 2.07 0.78
N ASN A 78 0.40 1.63 1.08
CA ASN A 78 -0.14 0.35 0.65
C ASN A 78 -1.38 0.60 -0.21
N TYR A 79 -1.38 0.13 -1.46
CA TYR A 79 -2.55 0.22 -2.33
C TYR A 79 -3.13 -1.19 -2.51
N ARG A 80 -4.39 -1.37 -2.10
CA ARG A 80 -5.10 -2.65 -2.11
C ARG A 80 -6.24 -2.59 -3.13
N HIS A 81 -6.07 -3.31 -4.23
CA HIS A 81 -7.08 -3.41 -5.28
C HIS A 81 -7.97 -4.64 -5.06
N GLY A 82 -9.27 -4.51 -5.36
CA GLY A 82 -10.21 -5.64 -5.41
C GLY A 82 -10.94 -5.95 -4.09
N LEU A 83 -10.88 -5.08 -3.08
CA LEU A 83 -11.62 -5.27 -1.84
C LEU A 83 -13.15 -5.18 -2.02
N ALA A 84 -13.63 -4.48 -3.05
CA ALA A 84 -15.06 -4.46 -3.39
C ALA A 84 -15.56 -5.77 -3.99
N GLN A 85 -14.74 -6.50 -4.76
CA GLN A 85 -15.15 -7.79 -5.34
C GLN A 85 -15.32 -8.84 -4.24
N SER A 86 -14.43 -8.85 -3.24
CA SER A 86 -14.55 -9.70 -2.06
C SER A 86 -15.67 -9.30 -1.10
N ALA A 87 -16.26 -8.10 -1.23
CA ALA A 87 -17.46 -7.70 -0.47
C ALA A 87 -18.77 -7.92 -1.24
N GLN A 88 -18.76 -7.79 -2.57
CA GLN A 88 -19.94 -7.96 -3.43
C GLN A 88 -20.29 -9.43 -3.72
N ASP A 89 -19.32 -10.35 -3.66
CA ASP A 89 -19.63 -11.75 -3.88
C ASP A 89 -20.56 -12.34 -2.81
N GLY A 90 -20.74 -11.69 -1.64
CA GLY A 90 -21.72 -12.06 -0.60
C GLY A 90 -21.54 -13.46 0.03
N ALA A 91 -20.82 -14.34 -0.66
CA ALA A 91 -20.41 -15.67 -0.31
C ALA A 91 -19.25 -15.59 0.67
N THR A 92 -18.24 -14.76 0.43
CA THR A 92 -17.07 -14.61 1.33
C THR A 92 -17.41 -14.09 2.71
N ALA A 93 -18.31 -13.10 2.85
CA ALA A 93 -18.68 -12.57 4.16
C ALA A 93 -19.47 -13.61 4.97
N ARG A 94 -20.46 -14.27 4.37
CA ARG A 94 -21.26 -15.33 5.04
C ARG A 94 -20.48 -16.63 5.24
N GLU A 95 -19.61 -17.00 4.32
CA GLU A 95 -18.72 -18.17 4.43
C GLU A 95 -17.58 -17.90 5.41
N GLN A 96 -17.05 -16.68 5.51
CA GLN A 96 -16.15 -16.30 6.61
C GLN A 96 -16.90 -16.30 7.93
N GLU A 97 -18.13 -15.78 8.00
CA GLU A 97 -18.94 -15.80 9.22
C GLU A 97 -19.30 -17.23 9.65
N GLN A 98 -19.53 -18.14 8.70
CA GLN A 98 -19.71 -19.58 8.95
C GLN A 98 -18.40 -20.32 9.27
N ALA A 99 -17.28 -19.97 8.62
CA ALA A 99 -15.96 -20.54 8.90
C ALA A 99 -15.40 -20.06 10.25
N LEU A 100 -15.80 -18.87 10.70
CA LEU A 100 -15.55 -18.32 12.02
C LEU A 100 -16.73 -18.56 12.98
N ALA A 101 -17.70 -19.42 12.65
CA ALA A 101 -18.77 -19.75 13.57
C ALA A 101 -18.20 -20.45 14.81
N GLY A 102 -18.36 -19.81 15.98
CA GLY A 102 -17.74 -20.24 17.24
C GLY A 102 -16.37 -19.62 17.53
N MET A 103 -15.81 -18.84 16.61
CA MET A 103 -14.67 -17.97 16.85
C MET A 103 -15.17 -16.57 17.21
N THR A 104 -14.81 -16.11 18.40
CA THR A 104 -15.03 -14.72 18.80
C THR A 104 -13.83 -13.90 18.35
N LEU A 105 -14.04 -12.92 17.48
CA LEU A 105 -13.01 -11.92 17.18
C LEU A 105 -12.78 -11.07 18.44
N LEU A 106 -11.69 -11.34 19.16
CA LEU A 106 -11.30 -10.63 20.39
C LEU A 106 -10.62 -9.28 20.06
N GLY A 107 -11.24 -8.49 19.18
CA GLY A 107 -10.70 -7.22 18.69
C GLY A 107 -9.41 -7.38 17.86
N GLY A 108 -9.08 -6.33 17.08
CA GLY A 108 -7.84 -6.29 16.30
C GLY A 108 -7.97 -6.87 14.89
N SER A 109 -8.82 -6.29 14.05
CA SER A 109 -8.60 -6.31 12.59
C SER A 109 -7.54 -5.30 12.14
N GLU A 110 -6.94 -4.57 13.10
CA GLU A 110 -5.83 -3.67 12.84
C GLU A 110 -4.57 -4.48 12.55
N GLU A 111 -4.23 -4.64 11.27
CA GLU A 111 -2.93 -5.11 10.81
C GLU A 111 -1.84 -4.19 11.36
N ARG A 112 -1.35 -4.42 12.59
CA ARG A 112 -0.29 -3.61 13.17
C ARG A 112 0.99 -3.77 12.36
N THR A 113 1.36 -2.68 11.68
CA THR A 113 2.63 -2.63 10.94
C THR A 113 3.79 -2.21 11.86
N ASN A 114 4.99 -2.71 11.61
CA ASN A 114 6.21 -2.33 12.36
C ASN A 114 6.76 -0.95 11.96
N TYR A 115 5.96 -0.12 11.26
CA TYR A 115 6.36 1.17 10.74
C TYR A 115 5.61 2.29 11.48
N PRO A 116 6.28 3.39 11.87
CA PRO A 116 5.65 4.48 12.61
C PRO A 116 4.58 5.23 11.82
N PHE A 117 4.56 5.07 10.49
CA PHE A 117 3.55 5.63 9.60
C PHE A 117 3.20 4.62 8.50
N THR A 118 1.92 4.31 8.34
CA THR A 118 1.38 3.53 7.24
C THR A 118 0.09 4.19 6.77
N LEU A 119 -0.04 4.38 5.46
CA LEU A 119 -1.28 4.80 4.81
C LEU A 119 -1.70 3.72 3.82
N SER A 120 -2.93 3.24 3.96
CA SER A 120 -3.54 2.28 3.06
C SER A 120 -4.62 2.96 2.22
N VAL A 121 -4.62 2.63 0.92
CA VAL A 121 -5.61 3.05 -0.06
C VAL A 121 -6.32 1.80 -0.55
N ASP A 122 -7.60 1.71 -0.25
CA ASP A 122 -8.47 0.60 -0.65
C ASP A 122 -9.26 1.01 -1.87
N ASP A 123 -9.01 0.35 -2.99
CA ASP A 123 -9.77 0.56 -4.21
C ASP A 123 -11.00 -0.35 -4.22
N LEU A 124 -12.15 0.31 -4.09
CA LEU A 124 -13.47 -0.30 -4.03
C LEU A 124 -14.19 -0.25 -5.40
N GLY A 125 -13.45 -0.01 -6.49
CA GLY A 125 -14.01 0.10 -7.83
C GLY A 125 -14.96 1.28 -7.94
N ASP A 126 -16.21 1.03 -8.37
CA ASP A 126 -17.23 2.07 -8.55
C ASP A 126 -17.62 2.78 -7.24
N ALA A 127 -17.39 2.14 -6.09
CA ALA A 127 -17.62 2.76 -4.78
C ALA A 127 -16.51 3.75 -4.38
N GLY A 128 -15.44 3.87 -5.19
CA GLY A 128 -14.35 4.83 -5.00
C GLY A 128 -13.19 4.30 -4.18
N LEU A 129 -12.45 5.21 -3.55
CA LEU A 129 -11.28 4.89 -2.73
C LEU A 129 -11.59 5.11 -1.25
N ALA A 130 -11.19 4.16 -0.40
CA ALA A 130 -11.17 4.34 1.05
C ALA A 130 -9.73 4.53 1.56
N LEU A 131 -9.55 5.44 2.52
CA LEU A 131 -8.25 5.77 3.11
C LEU A 131 -8.23 5.37 4.58
N SER A 132 -7.22 4.61 4.99
CA SER A 132 -6.96 4.31 6.39
C SER A 132 -5.49 4.56 6.73
N ALA A 133 -5.22 5.08 7.93
CA ALA A 133 -3.87 5.41 8.36
C ALA A 133 -3.58 4.78 9.73
N GLN A 134 -2.38 4.24 9.88
CA GLN A 134 -1.79 3.84 11.15
C GLN A 134 -0.58 4.72 11.40
N VAL A 135 -0.61 5.48 12.49
CA VAL A 135 0.47 6.40 12.86
C VAL A 135 0.78 6.26 14.34
N SER A 136 2.00 6.59 14.75
CA SER A 136 2.43 6.50 16.16
C SER A 136 1.52 7.23 17.15
N THR A 137 0.80 8.26 16.68
CA THR A 137 -0.22 8.98 17.46
C THR A 137 -1.60 8.73 16.84
N PRO A 138 -2.35 7.68 17.24
CA PRO A 138 -3.59 7.26 16.55
C PRO A 138 -4.64 8.37 16.38
N ALA A 139 -4.73 9.32 17.32
CA ALA A 139 -5.63 10.47 17.22
C ALA A 139 -5.38 11.36 15.98
N GLN A 140 -4.20 11.26 15.35
CA GLN A 140 -3.85 12.00 14.14
C GLN A 140 -4.23 11.27 12.84
N ALA A 141 -4.59 9.99 12.89
CA ALA A 141 -4.92 9.20 11.70
C ALA A 141 -6.01 9.84 10.82
N PRO A 142 -7.14 10.35 11.36
CA PRO A 142 -8.15 11.02 10.54
C PRO A 142 -7.62 12.26 9.81
N ARG A 143 -6.73 13.03 10.46
CA ARG A 143 -6.10 14.20 9.86
C ARG A 143 -5.17 13.81 8.71
N VAL A 144 -4.43 12.72 8.85
CA VAL A 144 -3.58 12.18 7.78
C VAL A 144 -4.43 11.77 6.58
N CYS A 145 -5.53 11.05 6.80
CA CYS A 145 -6.45 10.68 5.72
C CYS A 145 -7.04 11.92 5.01
N ALA A 146 -7.46 12.93 5.78
CA ALA A 146 -7.98 14.18 5.22
C ALA A 146 -6.93 14.93 4.37
N LEU A 147 -5.69 15.00 4.85
CA LEU A 147 -4.58 15.61 4.09
C LEU A 147 -4.29 14.83 2.80
N MET A 148 -4.28 13.50 2.83
CA MET A 148 -4.10 12.71 1.62
C MET A 148 -5.26 12.92 0.63
N GLN A 149 -6.50 12.96 1.11
CA GLN A 149 -7.65 13.23 0.26
C GLN A 149 -7.51 14.59 -0.43
N GLN A 150 -7.12 15.64 0.31
CA GLN A 150 -6.85 16.95 -0.26
C GLN A 150 -5.71 16.92 -1.28
N ALA A 151 -4.62 16.19 -1.00
CA ALA A 151 -3.50 16.04 -1.92
C ALA A 151 -3.93 15.34 -3.22
N LEU A 152 -4.74 14.28 -3.14
CA LEU A 152 -5.27 13.57 -4.31
C LEU A 152 -6.20 14.45 -5.13
N GLN A 153 -7.10 15.20 -4.48
CA GLN A 153 -7.99 16.16 -5.16
C GLN A 153 -7.19 17.25 -5.88
N GLY A 154 -6.19 17.83 -5.20
CA GLY A 154 -5.29 18.82 -5.80
C GLY A 154 -4.50 18.26 -6.98
N LEU A 155 -4.02 17.02 -6.89
CA LEU A 155 -3.30 16.34 -7.96
C LEU A 155 -4.19 16.16 -9.19
N VAL A 156 -5.42 15.67 -9.02
CA VAL A 156 -6.40 15.51 -10.11
C VAL A 156 -6.72 16.85 -10.75
N LEU A 157 -6.97 17.88 -9.94
CA LEU A 157 -7.27 19.23 -10.45
C LEU A 157 -6.10 19.79 -11.26
N ALA A 158 -4.87 19.66 -10.77
CA ALA A 158 -3.68 20.14 -11.46
C ALA A 158 -3.48 19.41 -12.80
N LEU A 159 -3.64 18.08 -12.81
CA LEU A 159 -3.55 17.26 -14.03
C LEU A 159 -4.61 17.64 -15.08
N GLN A 160 -5.79 18.07 -14.65
CA GLN A 160 -6.88 18.47 -15.55
C GLN A 160 -6.72 19.90 -16.10
N SER A 161 -6.11 20.81 -15.35
CA SER A 161 -6.13 22.25 -15.64
C SER A 161 -4.80 22.82 -16.13
N ALA A 162 -3.68 22.36 -15.58
CA ALA A 162 -2.33 22.82 -15.94
C ALA A 162 -1.30 21.72 -15.60
N PRO A 163 -1.20 20.66 -16.41
CA PRO A 163 -0.36 19.50 -16.12
C PRO A 163 1.17 19.77 -16.24
N ASP A 164 1.56 20.83 -16.95
CA ASP A 164 2.94 21.20 -17.33
C ASP A 164 3.56 22.31 -16.46
#